data_AF-A0AAU9C859-F1
#
_entry.id   AF-A0AAU9C859-F1
#
_cell.length_a   1.000
_cell.length_b   1.000
_cell.length_c   1.000
_cell.angle_alpha   90.00
_cell.angle_beta   90.00
_cell.angle_gamma   90.00
#
_symmetry.space_group_name_H-M   'P 1'
#
loop_
_entity.id
_entity.type
_entity.pdbx_description
1 polymer ?
#
loop_
_entity_poly.entity_id
_entity_poly.type
_entity_poly.pdbx_seq_one_letter_code
_entity_poly.pdbx_strand_id
1 'polypeptide(L)'
;MKKVYLPLILAGAMVSCDQGLEESGMDANMGDIGLKTASAQQVSVQAEPLRKVDRDDRTINEISFPATHNTYNYKGSTFSKSNVFDDMPEQFEKGIRAVEIDIHEKRTWFKKDVSVYHGKMTNGFNGSRLAHYVLAEITEFIEDNPQEIVFLKFETTVSGSTLDKEIREAGLDEHIYEYDESNPYPTKEEVVASGKRVVITRHIDGSAYGRALDRHTFGGGYSDNGDHKPQSSPSEKKFFSVERYGITGTFGYGDADRAKYLNHPSRLAPFVDDVWKLNGKKPWRVIVDFPSVHSGNYYTVIRELNDKEMLKGEIRTADGNLLLKKDGKLINWTWECQYAEEMVTAKTSAEFSFPMNDGETVTIRPVSDEYTFVPASLTVTNDNTSDLMQVFTAVPK
;
A
#
# COMPACT_ATOMS: atom_id res chain seq x y z
N MET A 1 -56.81 9.75 -25.10
CA MET A 1 -57.49 9.51 -23.81
C MET A 1 -57.64 8.01 -23.58
N LYS A 2 -56.86 7.42 -22.67
CA LYS A 2 -57.14 6.14 -22.01
C LYS A 2 -56.49 6.21 -20.62
N LYS A 3 -57.31 6.22 -19.57
CA LYS A 3 -56.91 6.05 -18.17
C LYS A 3 -56.81 4.55 -17.90
N VAL A 4 -55.75 4.12 -17.23
CA VAL A 4 -55.66 2.84 -16.50
C VAL A 4 -55.02 3.15 -15.15
N TYR A 5 -55.57 2.55 -14.10
CA TYR A 5 -55.38 2.87 -12.69
C TYR A 5 -54.63 1.74 -11.95
N LEU A 6 -53.70 2.14 -11.07
CA LEU A 6 -53.19 1.54 -9.80
C LEU A 6 -52.36 0.22 -9.82
N PRO A 7 -51.56 -0.11 -8.76
CA PRO A 7 -51.50 0.51 -7.42
C PRO A 7 -50.11 0.95 -6.87
N LEU A 8 -50.20 1.95 -5.98
CA LEU A 8 -49.20 2.41 -5.03
C LEU A 8 -49.25 1.53 -3.78
N ILE A 9 -48.11 1.08 -3.26
CA ILE A 9 -48.01 0.51 -1.90
C ILE A 9 -47.06 1.38 -1.10
N LEU A 10 -47.62 2.15 -0.18
CA LEU A 10 -46.95 2.81 0.94
C LEU A 10 -47.28 2.01 2.19
N ALA A 11 -46.29 1.63 2.97
CA ALA A 11 -46.46 1.19 4.35
C ALA A 11 -45.46 1.95 5.22
N GLY A 12 -45.98 2.83 6.07
CA GLY A 12 -45.22 3.50 7.11
C GLY A 12 -45.29 2.73 8.43
N ALA A 13 -44.35 3.02 9.32
CA ALA A 13 -44.52 2.87 10.75
C ALA A 13 -43.71 3.98 11.44
N MET A 14 -44.42 4.96 11.99
CA MET A 14 -43.94 5.87 13.03
C MET A 14 -44.24 5.24 14.39
N VAL A 15 -43.28 5.22 15.32
CA VAL A 15 -43.48 5.22 16.78
C VAL A 15 -42.25 5.92 17.37
N SER A 16 -42.36 7.21 17.71
CA SER A 16 -42.63 7.79 19.04
C SER A 16 -41.48 7.64 20.05
N CYS A 17 -40.92 8.80 20.39
CA CYS A 17 -40.00 9.05 21.50
C CYS A 17 -40.83 9.70 22.63
N ASP A 18 -40.78 9.21 23.87
CA ASP A 18 -40.63 10.06 25.07
C ASP A 18 -40.54 9.27 26.41
N GLN A 19 -39.61 9.75 27.24
CA GLN A 19 -39.57 9.88 28.72
C GLN A 19 -40.02 8.79 29.73
N GLY A 20 -39.14 8.55 30.71
CA GLY A 20 -39.46 8.85 32.12
C GLY A 20 -39.47 7.70 33.14
N LEU A 21 -38.39 7.62 33.95
CA LEU A 21 -38.26 7.32 35.39
C LEU A 21 -39.26 6.35 36.08
N GLU A 22 -38.74 5.34 36.80
CA GLU A 22 -38.93 5.22 38.27
C GLU A 22 -38.05 4.13 38.91
N GLU A 23 -37.61 4.45 40.12
CA GLU A 23 -36.82 3.64 41.05
C GLU A 23 -37.66 2.52 41.67
N SER A 24 -37.06 1.35 41.92
CA SER A 24 -37.39 0.56 43.11
C SER A 24 -36.20 -0.30 43.52
N GLY A 25 -35.67 0.01 44.70
CA GLY A 25 -34.62 -0.77 45.35
C GLY A 25 -35.16 -2.08 45.92
N MET A 26 -34.28 -3.08 45.94
CA MET A 26 -34.34 -4.16 46.92
C MET A 26 -32.90 -4.59 47.25
N ASP A 27 -32.51 -4.26 48.48
CA ASP A 27 -31.35 -4.80 49.17
C ASP A 27 -31.46 -6.33 49.31
N ALA A 28 -30.38 -7.03 48.94
CA ALA A 28 -30.08 -8.35 49.50
C ALA A 28 -28.56 -8.53 49.53
N ASN A 29 -28.00 -8.27 50.71
CA ASN A 29 -26.61 -8.47 51.08
C ASN A 29 -26.44 -9.91 51.60
N MET A 30 -25.73 -10.79 50.88
CA MET A 30 -25.09 -11.99 51.43
C MET A 30 -24.01 -12.53 50.49
N GLY A 31 -22.79 -12.69 51.01
CA GLY A 31 -21.86 -13.72 50.54
C GLY A 31 -20.59 -13.21 49.85
N ASP A 32 -19.73 -12.58 50.63
CA ASP A 32 -18.32 -12.34 50.30
C ASP A 32 -17.60 -13.70 50.10
N ILE A 33 -17.27 -14.02 48.85
CA ILE A 33 -16.32 -15.09 48.50
C ILE A 33 -15.25 -14.44 47.63
N GLY A 34 -14.10 -14.17 48.25
CA GLY A 34 -12.98 -13.49 47.63
C GLY A 34 -12.46 -14.18 46.38
N LEU A 35 -12.82 -13.63 45.22
CA LEU A 35 -12.02 -13.73 44.01
C LEU A 35 -11.36 -12.38 43.81
N LYS A 36 -10.03 -12.35 43.99
CA LYS A 36 -9.17 -11.23 43.59
C LYS A 36 -9.32 -11.04 42.09
N THR A 37 -10.23 -10.16 41.68
CA THR A 37 -10.24 -9.61 40.32
C THR A 37 -9.06 -8.67 40.23
N ALA A 38 -8.00 -9.14 39.56
CA ALA A 38 -7.00 -8.24 39.03
C ALA A 38 -7.75 -7.25 38.14
N SER A 39 -7.79 -5.99 38.58
CA SER A 39 -8.20 -4.86 37.75
C SER A 39 -7.40 -4.96 36.46
N ALA A 40 -8.09 -5.33 35.37
CA ALA A 40 -7.56 -5.15 34.03
C ALA A 40 -7.44 -3.64 33.85
N GLN A 41 -6.26 -3.12 34.15
CA GLN A 41 -5.84 -1.81 33.73
C GLN A 41 -5.96 -1.83 32.21
N GLN A 42 -7.03 -1.23 31.72
CA GLN A 42 -7.25 -0.99 30.31
C GLN A 42 -6.16 0.01 29.93
N VAL A 43 -5.01 -0.52 29.51
CA VAL A 43 -3.94 0.28 28.91
C VAL A 43 -4.54 0.83 27.63
N SER A 44 -5.06 2.05 27.70
CA SER A 44 -5.33 2.84 26.52
C SER A 44 -3.99 3.08 25.85
N VAL A 45 -3.65 2.22 24.89
CA VAL A 45 -2.59 2.51 23.93
C VAL A 45 -3.10 3.73 23.15
N GLN A 46 -2.75 4.93 23.62
CA GLN A 46 -2.81 6.10 22.74
C GLN A 46 -1.92 5.75 21.56
N ALA A 47 -2.53 5.58 20.39
CA ALA A 47 -1.80 5.35 19.17
C ALA A 47 -0.86 6.54 18.99
N GLU A 48 0.44 6.30 19.15
CA GLU A 48 1.48 7.20 18.65
C GLU A 48 1.04 7.65 17.24
N PRO A 49 0.99 8.96 16.96
CA PRO A 49 0.60 9.42 15.64
C PRO A 49 1.51 8.73 14.62
N LEU A 50 0.91 8.10 13.62
CA LEU A 50 1.58 7.36 12.54
C LEU A 50 2.53 8.24 11.69
N ARG A 51 2.75 9.51 12.09
CA ARG A 51 3.75 10.46 11.62
C ARG A 51 5.20 10.03 11.89
N LYS A 52 5.44 8.90 12.56
CA LYS A 52 6.80 8.36 12.79
C LYS A 52 6.94 6.90 12.33
N VAL A 53 6.39 6.61 11.15
CA VAL A 53 6.77 5.41 10.36
C VAL A 53 8.14 5.64 9.66
N ASP A 54 8.68 6.85 9.76
CA ASP A 54 9.80 7.33 8.96
C ASP A 54 11.17 6.99 9.55
N ARG A 55 11.93 6.26 8.74
CA ARG A 55 13.39 6.25 8.75
C ARG A 55 13.85 7.31 7.76
N ASP A 56 13.99 8.56 8.21
CA ASP A 56 14.39 9.69 7.34
C ASP A 56 15.76 9.44 6.67
N ASP A 57 16.57 8.54 7.24
CA ASP A 57 17.86 8.07 6.73
C ASP A 57 17.77 7.08 5.55
N ARG A 58 16.58 6.53 5.25
CA ARG A 58 16.40 5.55 4.16
C ARG A 58 15.92 6.21 2.87
N THR A 59 16.29 5.59 1.74
CA THR A 59 15.74 5.98 0.44
C THR A 59 14.26 5.65 0.38
N ILE A 60 13.50 6.41 -0.39
CA ILE A 60 12.03 6.24 -0.46
C ILE A 60 11.58 4.85 -0.95
N ASN A 61 12.43 4.11 -1.67
CA ASN A 61 12.16 2.73 -2.09
C ASN A 61 12.51 1.68 -1.01
N GLU A 62 13.09 2.11 0.12
CA GLU A 62 13.45 1.29 1.28
C GLU A 62 12.54 1.54 2.49
N ILE A 63 11.50 2.36 2.31
CA ILE A 63 10.46 2.64 3.29
C ILE A 63 9.15 2.01 2.80
N SER A 64 8.48 1.26 3.65
CA SER A 64 7.14 0.73 3.42
C SER A 64 6.10 1.78 3.82
N PHE A 65 5.35 2.29 2.85
CA PHE A 65 4.28 3.24 3.05
C PHE A 65 2.92 2.53 3.11
N PRO A 66 2.05 2.95 4.04
CA PRO A 66 0.69 2.46 4.07
C PRO A 66 -0.11 3.01 2.88
N ALA A 67 -0.90 2.15 2.23
CA ALA A 67 -1.54 2.41 0.97
C ALA A 67 -2.97 1.85 0.88
N THR A 68 -3.85 2.56 0.18
CA THR A 68 -5.25 2.13 -0.04
C THR A 68 -5.58 1.94 -1.51
N HIS A 69 -6.37 0.90 -1.79
CA HIS A 69 -6.96 0.63 -3.10
C HIS A 69 -8.21 1.50 -3.28
N ASN A 70 -8.34 2.13 -4.45
CA ASN A 70 -9.45 3.03 -4.79
C ASN A 70 -9.74 4.03 -3.66
N THR A 71 -8.71 4.76 -3.24
CA THR A 71 -8.69 5.64 -2.05
C THR A 71 -9.90 6.57 -1.98
N TYR A 72 -10.36 7.06 -3.13
CA TYR A 72 -11.50 7.97 -3.26
C TYR A 72 -12.87 7.29 -3.00
N ASN A 73 -12.96 5.97 -3.05
CA ASN A 73 -14.21 5.20 -2.95
C ASN A 73 -14.53 4.85 -1.48
N TYR A 74 -14.78 5.87 -0.66
CA TYR A 74 -15.02 5.72 0.78
C TYR A 74 -16.49 5.51 1.14
N LYS A 75 -16.75 5.04 2.37
CA LYS A 75 -18.10 4.82 2.88
C LYS A 75 -18.75 6.16 3.22
N GLY A 76 -19.70 6.59 2.41
CA GLY A 76 -20.42 7.84 2.64
C GLY A 76 -21.69 7.94 1.81
N SER A 77 -22.26 9.15 1.73
CA SER A 77 -23.44 9.41 0.88
C SER A 77 -23.13 9.37 -0.62
N THR A 78 -21.86 9.57 -1.00
CA THR A 78 -21.42 9.66 -2.39
C THR A 78 -21.30 8.31 -3.07
N PHE A 79 -20.75 7.30 -2.39
CA PHE A 79 -20.45 5.99 -2.96
C PHE A 79 -21.24 4.88 -2.27
N SER A 80 -21.95 4.07 -3.05
CA SER A 80 -22.85 3.04 -2.49
C SER A 80 -22.15 1.73 -2.08
N LYS A 81 -20.96 1.49 -2.66
CA LYS A 81 -20.10 0.32 -2.42
C LYS A 81 -18.66 0.81 -2.34
N SER A 82 -18.12 0.89 -1.14
CA SER A 82 -16.81 1.48 -0.86
C SER A 82 -15.68 0.43 -0.85
N ASN A 83 -14.44 0.89 -0.98
CA ASN A 83 -13.20 0.14 -0.75
C ASN A 83 -12.53 0.54 0.57
N VAL A 84 -12.90 1.69 1.11
CA VAL A 84 -12.40 2.22 2.39
C VAL A 84 -13.56 2.76 3.22
N PHE A 85 -13.35 2.94 4.53
CA PHE A 85 -14.35 3.57 5.39
C PHE A 85 -14.21 5.08 5.41
N ASP A 86 -12.97 5.52 5.58
CA ASP A 86 -12.60 6.90 5.84
C ASP A 86 -12.46 7.66 4.52
N ASP A 87 -12.82 8.94 4.50
CA ASP A 87 -12.52 9.80 3.35
C ASP A 87 -11.01 10.06 3.23
N MET A 88 -10.56 10.76 2.18
CA MET A 88 -9.13 10.91 1.92
C MET A 88 -8.40 11.74 2.99
N PRO A 89 -8.94 12.88 3.46
CA PRO A 89 -8.36 13.60 4.60
C PRO A 89 -8.21 12.71 5.84
N GLU A 90 -9.26 11.97 6.23
CA GLU A 90 -9.20 11.07 7.39
C GLU A 90 -8.17 9.93 7.19
N GLN A 91 -8.03 9.40 5.96
CA GLN A 91 -7.00 8.41 5.63
C GLN A 91 -5.58 8.98 5.82
N PHE A 92 -5.35 10.22 5.40
CA PHE A 92 -4.06 10.89 5.59
C PHE A 92 -3.76 11.16 7.07
N GLU A 93 -4.74 11.58 7.87
CA GLU A 93 -4.60 11.72 9.32
C GLU A 93 -4.22 10.40 9.99
N LYS A 94 -4.76 9.29 9.49
CA LYS A 94 -4.44 7.92 9.92
C LYS A 94 -3.16 7.36 9.32
N GLY A 95 -2.40 8.17 8.58
CA GLY A 95 -1.04 7.83 8.14
C GLY A 95 -0.94 7.21 6.76
N ILE A 96 -2.03 7.03 6.00
CA ILE A 96 -1.93 6.61 4.58
C ILE A 96 -1.04 7.60 3.83
N ARG A 97 -0.11 7.13 3.00
CA ARG A 97 0.78 7.98 2.19
C ARG A 97 0.89 7.55 0.72
N ALA A 98 0.33 6.40 0.37
CA ALA A 98 0.22 5.96 -1.01
C ALA A 98 -1.26 5.75 -1.38
N VAL A 99 -1.71 6.42 -2.43
CA VAL A 99 -3.12 6.44 -2.83
C VAL A 99 -3.30 6.01 -4.28
N GLU A 100 -4.42 5.36 -4.55
CA GLU A 100 -4.84 4.91 -5.88
C GLU A 100 -6.13 5.60 -6.30
N ILE A 101 -6.06 6.32 -7.43
CA ILE A 101 -7.16 7.14 -7.93
C ILE A 101 -7.52 6.72 -9.37
N ASP A 102 -8.77 6.30 -9.54
CA ASP A 102 -9.28 5.95 -10.86
C ASP A 102 -9.91 7.16 -11.51
N ILE A 103 -9.43 7.56 -12.68
CA ILE A 103 -9.92 8.76 -13.38
C ILE A 103 -10.50 8.37 -14.73
N HIS A 104 -11.76 8.77 -14.94
CA HIS A 104 -12.52 8.40 -16.12
C HIS A 104 -13.27 9.60 -16.73
N GLU A 105 -13.58 9.47 -18.01
CA GLU A 105 -14.53 10.38 -18.65
C GLU A 105 -15.95 9.93 -18.33
N LYS A 106 -16.70 10.76 -17.59
CA LYS A 106 -18.12 10.53 -17.34
C LYS A 106 -18.93 11.31 -18.37
N ARG A 107 -19.66 10.58 -19.22
CA ARG A 107 -20.50 11.18 -20.26
C ARG A 107 -21.97 11.14 -19.86
N THR A 108 -22.60 12.29 -19.87
CA THR A 108 -24.07 12.46 -19.82
C THR A 108 -24.58 12.98 -21.16
N TRP A 109 -25.90 13.10 -21.32
CA TRP A 109 -26.51 13.61 -22.55
C TRP A 109 -26.07 15.04 -22.92
N PHE A 110 -25.69 15.87 -21.94
CA PHE A 110 -25.38 17.29 -22.15
C PHE A 110 -23.98 17.72 -21.67
N LYS A 111 -23.26 16.83 -20.97
CA LYS A 111 -21.99 17.17 -20.32
C LYS A 111 -21.01 16.01 -20.40
N LYS A 112 -19.75 16.33 -20.63
CA LYS A 112 -18.61 15.44 -20.48
C LYS A 112 -17.77 15.98 -19.33
N ASP A 113 -17.67 15.20 -18.27
CA ASP A 113 -16.86 15.52 -17.09
C ASP A 113 -15.72 14.53 -16.96
N VAL A 114 -14.65 14.95 -16.29
CA VAL A 114 -13.62 14.05 -15.80
C VAL A 114 -13.91 13.80 -14.33
N SER A 115 -14.01 12.53 -13.96
CA SER A 115 -14.52 12.15 -12.65
C SER A 115 -13.80 10.90 -12.15
N VAL A 116 -13.75 10.77 -10.82
CA VAL A 116 -13.40 9.50 -10.17
C VAL A 116 -14.66 8.69 -9.95
N TYR A 117 -14.60 7.40 -10.28
CA TYR A 117 -15.64 6.41 -9.97
C TYR A 117 -15.12 4.98 -10.14
N HIS A 118 -15.66 4.06 -9.35
CA HIS A 118 -15.19 2.67 -9.29
C HIS A 118 -15.45 1.90 -10.57
N GLY A 119 -14.40 1.55 -11.30
CA GLY A 119 -14.43 0.72 -12.50
C GLY A 119 -15.12 1.36 -13.71
N LYS A 120 -14.42 1.45 -14.84
CA LYS A 120 -14.90 2.06 -16.09
C LYS A 120 -16.32 1.63 -16.49
N MET A 121 -16.65 0.34 -16.34
CA MET A 121 -17.92 -0.24 -16.77
C MET A 121 -19.14 0.26 -15.95
N THR A 122 -18.93 0.82 -14.76
CA THR A 122 -20.03 1.32 -13.93
C THR A 122 -20.53 2.69 -14.36
N ASN A 123 -19.73 3.44 -15.14
CA ASN A 123 -20.02 4.83 -15.55
C ASN A 123 -20.52 5.71 -14.39
N GLY A 124 -19.97 5.51 -13.18
CA GLY A 124 -20.36 6.25 -11.98
C GLY A 124 -21.71 5.87 -11.37
N PHE A 125 -22.29 4.72 -11.73
CA PHE A 125 -23.53 4.21 -11.12
C PHE A 125 -23.38 3.99 -9.60
N ASN A 126 -22.17 3.62 -9.16
CA ASN A 126 -21.84 3.43 -7.75
C ASN A 126 -21.52 4.75 -7.02
N GLY A 127 -21.62 5.91 -7.68
CA GLY A 127 -21.14 7.19 -7.16
C GLY A 127 -20.00 7.77 -7.99
N SER A 128 -19.81 9.09 -7.93
CA SER A 128 -18.72 9.77 -8.61
C SER A 128 -18.44 11.16 -8.03
N ARG A 129 -17.19 11.63 -8.12
CA ARG A 129 -16.78 13.01 -7.82
C ARG A 129 -15.97 13.58 -8.98
N LEU A 130 -15.94 14.90 -9.15
CA LEU A 130 -15.03 15.52 -10.14
C LEU A 130 -13.58 15.28 -9.75
N ALA A 131 -12.73 15.00 -10.74
CA ALA A 131 -11.36 14.56 -10.48
C ALA A 131 -10.53 15.65 -9.80
N HIS A 132 -10.54 16.89 -10.30
CA HIS A 132 -9.78 17.99 -9.67
C HIS A 132 -10.13 18.22 -8.19
N TYR A 133 -11.38 18.06 -7.76
CA TYR A 133 -11.72 18.21 -6.33
C TYR A 133 -11.11 17.11 -5.46
N VAL A 134 -11.01 15.89 -5.98
CA VAL A 134 -10.38 14.77 -5.27
C VAL A 134 -8.87 14.93 -5.25
N LEU A 135 -8.27 15.47 -6.31
CA LEU A 135 -6.84 15.78 -6.34
C LEU A 135 -6.48 16.97 -5.44
N ALA A 136 -7.38 17.95 -5.29
CA ALA A 136 -7.17 19.10 -4.40
C ALA A 136 -7.03 18.69 -2.93
N GLU A 137 -7.69 17.60 -2.49
CA GLU A 137 -7.50 17.04 -1.13
C GLU A 137 -6.04 16.61 -0.88
N ILE A 138 -5.31 16.19 -1.93
CA ILE A 138 -3.88 15.85 -1.84
C ILE A 138 -3.04 17.13 -1.74
N THR A 139 -3.37 18.15 -2.53
CA THR A 139 -2.73 19.47 -2.49
C THR A 139 -2.85 20.07 -1.08
N GLU A 140 -4.07 20.15 -0.54
CA GLU A 140 -4.35 20.66 0.80
C GLU A 140 -3.54 19.90 1.87
N PHE A 141 -3.54 18.56 1.81
CA PHE A 141 -2.78 17.75 2.77
C PHE A 141 -1.28 18.05 2.74
N ILE A 142 -0.67 18.12 1.55
CA ILE A 142 0.76 18.38 1.39
C ILE A 142 1.12 19.80 1.83
N GLU A 143 0.27 20.79 1.57
CA GLU A 143 0.45 22.18 2.02
C GLU A 143 0.37 22.31 3.55
N ASP A 144 -0.60 21.65 4.17
CA ASP A 144 -0.79 21.69 5.63
C ASP A 144 0.26 20.85 6.39
N ASN A 145 0.91 19.90 5.71
CA ASN A 145 1.87 18.98 6.32
C ASN A 145 3.22 19.01 5.56
N PRO A 146 4.08 20.02 5.80
CA PRO A 146 5.28 20.28 4.99
C PRO A 146 6.38 19.20 5.05
N GLN A 147 6.28 18.25 5.98
CA GLN A 147 7.22 17.13 6.15
C GLN A 147 6.73 15.82 5.52
N GLU A 148 5.52 15.82 4.96
CA GLU A 148 4.88 14.64 4.42
C GLU A 148 5.12 14.52 2.92
N ILE A 149 5.12 13.28 2.44
CA ILE A 149 5.18 12.91 1.02
C ILE A 149 3.97 12.06 0.67
N VAL A 150 3.46 12.19 -0.55
CA VAL A 150 2.34 11.36 -1.04
C VAL A 150 2.73 10.69 -2.35
N PHE A 151 2.50 9.39 -2.43
CA PHE A 151 2.63 8.62 -3.66
C PHE A 151 1.28 8.42 -4.31
N LEU A 152 1.19 8.77 -5.59
CA LEU A 152 -0.06 8.75 -6.33
C LEU A 152 0.03 7.76 -7.50
N LYS A 153 -0.82 6.75 -7.48
CA LYS A 153 -1.05 5.83 -8.60
C LYS A 153 -2.35 6.23 -9.28
N PHE A 154 -2.27 6.46 -10.59
CA PHE A 154 -3.46 6.64 -11.42
C PHE A 154 -3.82 5.35 -12.13
N GLU A 155 -5.11 5.00 -12.11
CA GLU A 155 -5.70 4.08 -13.08
C GLU A 155 -6.69 4.86 -13.94
N THR A 156 -6.29 5.21 -15.16
CA THR A 156 -7.06 6.17 -15.94
C THR A 156 -7.40 5.68 -17.34
N THR A 157 -8.56 6.13 -17.81
CA THR A 157 -9.01 5.97 -19.20
C THR A 157 -9.05 7.29 -19.95
N VAL A 158 -8.68 8.41 -19.31
CA VAL A 158 -8.58 9.72 -19.98
C VAL A 158 -7.21 9.86 -20.64
N SER A 159 -7.10 10.75 -21.62
CA SER A 159 -5.79 11.04 -22.23
C SER A 159 -4.85 11.70 -21.21
N GLY A 160 -3.54 11.52 -21.34
CA GLY A 160 -2.57 12.19 -20.46
C GLY A 160 -2.73 13.71 -20.45
N SER A 161 -3.01 14.33 -21.61
CA SER A 161 -3.28 15.78 -21.68
C SER A 161 -4.56 16.21 -20.94
N THR A 162 -5.54 15.32 -20.80
CA THR A 162 -6.75 15.56 -20.01
C THR A 162 -6.42 15.44 -18.53
N LEU A 163 -5.66 14.41 -18.13
CA LEU A 163 -5.20 14.24 -16.77
C LEU A 163 -4.38 15.44 -16.28
N ASP A 164 -3.46 15.95 -17.11
CA ASP A 164 -2.65 17.11 -16.80
C ASP A 164 -3.49 18.37 -16.53
N LYS A 165 -4.68 18.49 -17.13
CA LYS A 165 -5.59 19.62 -16.86
C LYS A 165 -6.21 19.49 -15.48
N GLU A 166 -6.69 18.31 -15.11
CA GLU A 166 -7.24 18.07 -13.78
C GLU A 166 -6.18 18.25 -12.68
N ILE A 167 -4.93 17.84 -12.93
CA ILE A 167 -3.81 18.05 -12.01
C ILE A 167 -3.56 19.55 -11.78
N ARG A 168 -3.52 20.35 -12.85
CA ARG A 168 -3.33 21.81 -12.75
C ARG A 168 -4.52 22.51 -12.09
N GLU A 169 -5.73 22.08 -12.43
CA GLU A 169 -6.96 22.63 -11.84
C GLU A 169 -7.05 22.35 -10.34
N ALA A 170 -6.45 21.25 -9.88
CA ALA A 170 -6.30 20.91 -8.47
C ALA A 170 -5.12 21.62 -7.77
N GLY A 171 -4.29 22.39 -8.50
CA GLY A 171 -3.05 22.99 -7.96
C GLY A 171 -1.96 21.96 -7.61
N LEU A 172 -2.10 20.71 -8.04
CA LEU A 172 -1.21 19.63 -7.62
C LEU A 172 0.13 19.65 -8.36
N ASP A 173 0.20 20.26 -9.55
CA ASP A 173 1.41 20.31 -10.38
C ASP A 173 2.58 21.04 -9.72
N GLU A 174 2.29 22.04 -8.88
CA GLU A 174 3.31 22.74 -8.11
C GLU A 174 3.96 21.86 -7.04
N HIS A 175 3.42 20.67 -6.75
CA HIS A 175 3.92 19.78 -5.70
C HIS A 175 4.50 18.47 -6.27
N ILE A 176 4.45 18.25 -7.58
CA ILE A 176 4.91 17.00 -8.19
C ILE A 176 6.45 16.90 -8.19
N TYR A 177 6.95 15.84 -7.56
CA TYR A 177 8.35 15.43 -7.63
C TYR A 177 8.56 14.52 -8.84
N GLU A 178 9.38 14.98 -9.78
CA GLU A 178 9.79 14.18 -10.92
C GLU A 178 11.13 13.51 -10.62
N TYR A 179 11.09 12.19 -10.45
CA TYR A 179 12.31 11.40 -10.29
C TYR A 179 13.01 11.21 -11.65
N ASP A 180 14.31 11.48 -11.65
CA ASP A 180 15.22 11.18 -12.74
C ASP A 180 15.86 9.81 -12.49
N GLU A 181 15.50 8.80 -13.30
CA GLU A 181 16.01 7.43 -13.20
C GLU A 181 17.54 7.33 -13.42
N SER A 182 18.22 8.41 -13.85
CA SER A 182 19.69 8.46 -13.93
C SER A 182 20.38 8.73 -12.60
N ASN A 183 19.65 9.22 -11.59
CA ASN A 183 20.18 9.51 -10.27
C ASN A 183 19.90 8.37 -9.27
N PRO A 184 20.68 8.24 -8.19
CA PRO A 184 20.30 7.41 -7.05
C PRO A 184 18.91 7.76 -6.53
N TYR A 185 18.22 6.80 -5.91
CA TYR A 185 16.92 7.07 -5.30
C TYR A 185 17.08 8.04 -4.14
N PRO A 186 16.23 9.08 -4.05
CA PRO A 186 16.36 10.07 -3.00
C PRO A 186 15.96 9.50 -1.64
N THR A 187 16.52 10.05 -0.57
CA THR A 187 15.97 9.89 0.78
C THR A 187 14.64 10.61 0.90
N LYS A 188 13.85 10.23 1.92
CA LYS A 188 12.63 11.00 2.26
C LYS A 188 12.97 12.47 2.52
N GLU A 189 14.05 12.72 3.25
CA GLU A 189 14.52 14.08 3.56
C GLU A 189 14.83 14.88 2.29
N GLU A 190 15.50 14.28 1.29
CA GLU A 190 15.80 14.95 0.02
C GLU A 190 14.53 15.28 -0.78
N VAL A 191 13.54 14.39 -0.79
CA VAL A 191 12.24 14.68 -1.42
C VAL A 191 11.54 15.84 -0.70
N VAL A 192 11.51 15.83 0.63
CA VAL A 192 10.93 16.91 1.44
C VAL A 192 11.65 18.24 1.19
N ALA A 193 12.98 18.23 1.19
CA ALA A 193 13.82 19.41 0.98
C ALA A 193 13.65 20.03 -0.41
N SER A 194 13.22 19.25 -1.41
CA SER A 194 12.93 19.76 -2.75
C SER A 194 11.69 20.66 -2.82
N GLY A 195 10.82 20.60 -1.81
CA GLY A 195 9.50 21.25 -1.81
C GLY A 195 8.46 20.57 -2.71
N LYS A 196 8.89 19.65 -3.59
CA LYS A 196 8.05 18.80 -4.43
C LYS A 196 7.88 17.45 -3.75
N ARG A 197 6.68 17.13 -3.29
CA ARG A 197 6.43 16.02 -2.33
C ARG A 197 5.35 15.04 -2.77
N VAL A 198 4.86 15.18 -4.01
CA VAL A 198 3.90 14.25 -4.62
C VAL A 198 4.60 13.45 -5.72
N VAL A 199 4.70 12.13 -5.56
CA VAL A 199 5.37 11.23 -6.50
C VAL A 199 4.33 10.43 -7.29
N ILE A 200 4.23 10.67 -8.60
CA ILE A 200 3.31 9.89 -9.46
C ILE A 200 4.03 8.63 -9.98
N THR A 201 3.56 7.46 -9.57
CA THR A 201 4.31 6.20 -9.72
C THR A 201 3.99 5.40 -10.98
N ARG A 202 3.12 5.92 -11.86
CA ARG A 202 2.74 5.28 -13.12
C ARG A 202 2.94 6.24 -14.28
N HIS A 203 3.50 5.74 -15.38
CA HIS A 203 3.51 6.48 -16.64
C HIS A 203 2.13 6.46 -17.29
N ILE A 204 1.67 7.64 -17.71
CA ILE A 204 0.43 7.82 -18.48
C ILE A 204 0.80 8.44 -19.83
N ASP A 205 0.52 7.72 -20.92
CA ASP A 205 0.88 8.17 -22.27
C ASP A 205 0.31 9.56 -22.57
N GLY A 206 1.20 10.48 -22.98
CA GLY A 206 0.85 11.86 -23.32
C GLY A 206 0.60 12.78 -22.12
N SER A 207 0.91 12.36 -20.89
CA SER A 207 0.98 13.23 -19.72
C SER A 207 2.39 13.81 -19.59
N ALA A 208 2.49 15.06 -19.13
CA ALA A 208 3.76 15.65 -18.71
C ALA A 208 4.31 15.00 -17.43
N TYR A 209 3.43 14.42 -16.62
CA TYR A 209 3.74 13.92 -15.29
C TYR A 209 3.80 12.39 -15.24
N GLY A 210 4.41 11.89 -14.17
CA GLY A 210 4.49 10.47 -13.88
C GLY A 210 5.58 9.74 -14.64
N ARG A 211 6.12 8.72 -13.98
CA ARG A 211 7.14 7.82 -14.52
C ARG A 211 6.76 6.38 -14.17
N ALA A 212 7.24 5.42 -14.94
CA ALA A 212 7.03 4.01 -14.65
C ALA A 212 8.01 3.54 -13.57
N LEU A 213 7.80 4.03 -12.34
CA LEU A 213 8.71 3.81 -11.21
C LEU A 213 8.57 2.40 -10.62
N ASP A 214 7.36 1.85 -10.66
CA ASP A 214 6.94 0.71 -9.87
C ASP A 214 6.72 -0.57 -10.70
N ARG A 215 7.09 -1.70 -10.09
CA ARG A 215 6.58 -3.03 -10.44
C ARG A 215 5.70 -3.50 -9.29
N HIS A 216 4.54 -4.06 -9.61
CA HIS A 216 3.70 -4.69 -8.61
C HIS A 216 3.77 -6.22 -8.71
N THR A 217 3.57 -6.87 -7.57
CA THR A 217 3.07 -8.24 -7.51
C THR A 217 1.67 -8.24 -6.93
N PHE A 218 0.86 -9.18 -7.40
CA PHE A 218 -0.45 -9.41 -6.82
C PHE A 218 -0.31 -10.47 -5.72
N GLY A 219 -0.61 -10.06 -4.50
CA GLY A 219 -0.80 -10.95 -3.36
C GLY A 219 -2.25 -11.35 -3.11
N GLY A 220 -3.17 -10.79 -3.88
CA GLY A 220 -4.58 -11.14 -3.88
C GLY A 220 -5.25 -10.51 -5.09
N GLY A 221 -5.70 -11.35 -6.02
CA GLY A 221 -6.52 -10.94 -7.16
C GLY A 221 -7.96 -11.39 -6.98
N TYR A 222 -8.87 -10.70 -7.66
CA TYR A 222 -10.26 -11.07 -7.87
C TYR A 222 -10.46 -12.59 -8.03
N SER A 223 -10.87 -13.27 -6.97
CA SER A 223 -11.69 -14.50 -6.99
C SER A 223 -11.72 -15.15 -5.60
N ASP A 224 -12.84 -15.81 -5.38
CA ASP A 224 -13.30 -16.64 -4.25
C ASP A 224 -12.29 -17.07 -3.18
N ASN A 225 -12.55 -16.66 -1.94
CA ASN A 225 -12.27 -17.34 -0.66
C ASN A 225 -10.86 -17.94 -0.37
N GLY A 226 -9.85 -17.70 -1.21
CA GLY A 226 -8.50 -18.22 -1.03
C GLY A 226 -7.49 -17.16 -0.61
N ASP A 227 -6.68 -17.50 0.39
CA ASP A 227 -5.40 -16.82 0.63
C ASP A 227 -4.48 -17.17 -0.54
N HIS A 228 -4.24 -16.22 -1.44
CA HIS A 228 -3.40 -16.46 -2.60
C HIS A 228 -1.95 -16.64 -2.12
N LYS A 229 -1.23 -17.56 -2.76
CA LYS A 229 0.18 -17.78 -2.42
C LYS A 229 1.01 -16.54 -2.84
N PRO A 230 2.02 -16.15 -2.05
CA PRO A 230 3.04 -15.18 -2.46
C PRO A 230 3.59 -15.50 -3.85
N GLN A 231 3.73 -14.46 -4.69
CA GLN A 231 4.21 -14.61 -6.07
C GLN A 231 5.56 -13.92 -6.28
N SER A 232 6.46 -14.62 -6.97
CA SER A 232 7.69 -14.05 -7.51
C SER A 232 7.38 -13.25 -8.79
N SER A 233 7.84 -12.00 -8.83
CA SER A 233 7.71 -11.03 -9.93
C SER A 233 9.04 -10.26 -10.07
N PRO A 234 10.13 -10.94 -10.48
CA PRO A 234 11.44 -10.31 -10.62
C PRO A 234 11.36 -9.10 -11.56
N SER A 235 12.07 -8.03 -11.21
CA SER A 235 12.05 -6.79 -11.97
C SER A 235 13.34 -6.01 -11.77
N GLU A 236 13.70 -5.15 -12.73
CA GLU A 236 14.74 -4.12 -12.54
C GLU A 236 14.23 -2.90 -11.76
N LYS A 237 12.91 -2.72 -11.69
CA LYS A 237 12.29 -1.61 -10.96
C LYS A 237 12.50 -1.76 -9.46
N LYS A 238 12.72 -0.64 -8.80
CA LYS A 238 13.23 -0.58 -7.41
C LYS A 238 12.09 -0.45 -6.42
N PHE A 239 11.04 0.24 -6.86
CA PHE A 239 9.74 0.19 -6.25
C PHE A 239 9.08 -1.14 -6.61
N PHE A 240 8.82 -1.92 -5.56
CA PHE A 240 8.07 -3.15 -5.58
C PHE A 240 6.81 -3.07 -4.69
N SER A 241 5.63 -3.13 -5.30
CA SER A 241 4.36 -3.02 -4.59
C SER A 241 3.73 -4.37 -4.29
N VAL A 242 3.09 -4.47 -3.12
CA VAL A 242 2.26 -5.62 -2.75
C VAL A 242 0.80 -5.19 -2.74
N GLU A 243 0.00 -5.79 -3.62
CA GLU A 243 -1.44 -5.54 -3.70
C GLU A 243 -2.22 -6.69 -3.05
N ARG A 244 -3.01 -6.41 -2.01
CA ARG A 244 -3.82 -7.40 -1.28
C ARG A 244 -5.26 -6.90 -1.08
N TYR A 245 -6.09 -7.12 -2.09
CA TYR A 245 -7.45 -6.59 -2.13
C TYR A 245 -8.47 -7.47 -1.40
N GLY A 246 -9.23 -6.85 -0.51
CA GLY A 246 -10.40 -7.41 0.17
C GLY A 246 -11.66 -7.08 -0.61
N ILE A 247 -11.79 -7.62 -1.81
CA ILE A 247 -12.89 -7.34 -2.74
C ILE A 247 -13.78 -8.57 -2.99
N THR A 248 -14.99 -8.32 -3.53
CA THR A 248 -15.97 -9.34 -3.88
C THR A 248 -16.66 -9.09 -5.23
N GLY A 249 -17.06 -10.18 -5.88
CA GLY A 249 -17.85 -10.18 -7.11
C GLY A 249 -17.11 -9.69 -8.37
N THR A 250 -17.81 -9.74 -9.51
CA THR A 250 -17.28 -9.37 -10.84
C THR A 250 -16.90 -7.90 -10.96
N PHE A 251 -17.46 -7.04 -10.11
CA PHE A 251 -17.21 -5.60 -10.13
C PHE A 251 -16.17 -5.16 -9.10
N GLY A 252 -15.70 -6.07 -8.23
CA GLY A 252 -14.68 -5.89 -7.19
C GLY A 252 -14.90 -4.72 -6.26
N TYR A 253 -16.13 -4.63 -5.80
CA TYR A 253 -16.45 -3.80 -4.66
C TYR A 253 -15.72 -4.31 -3.42
N GLY A 254 -15.36 -3.39 -2.53
CA GLY A 254 -14.78 -3.75 -1.25
C GLY A 254 -15.71 -4.64 -0.41
N ASP A 255 -15.10 -5.61 0.25
CA ASP A 255 -15.67 -6.52 1.24
C ASP A 255 -14.91 -6.34 2.56
N ALA A 256 -15.53 -5.64 3.51
CA ALA A 256 -14.89 -5.30 4.78
C ALA A 256 -14.59 -6.54 5.66
N ASP A 257 -15.39 -7.60 5.58
CA ASP A 257 -15.14 -8.82 6.34
C ASP A 257 -13.95 -9.60 5.75
N ARG A 258 -13.86 -9.65 4.41
CA ARG A 258 -12.69 -10.19 3.72
C ARG A 258 -11.44 -9.37 4.02
N ALA A 259 -11.53 -8.04 3.96
CA ALA A 259 -10.42 -7.16 4.30
C ALA A 259 -9.98 -7.34 5.76
N LYS A 260 -10.92 -7.47 6.70
CA LYS A 260 -10.62 -7.77 8.12
C LYS A 260 -9.81 -9.06 8.27
N TYR A 261 -10.18 -10.09 7.52
CA TYR A 261 -9.44 -11.35 7.51
C TYR A 261 -8.04 -11.18 6.90
N LEU A 262 -7.93 -10.59 5.70
CA LEU A 262 -6.66 -10.46 4.97
C LEU A 262 -5.66 -9.51 5.65
N ASN A 263 -6.16 -8.42 6.24
CA ASN A 263 -5.33 -7.39 6.86
C ASN A 263 -4.86 -7.77 8.26
N HIS A 264 -5.38 -8.84 8.86
CA HIS A 264 -4.98 -9.27 10.20
C HIS A 264 -3.45 -9.49 10.27
N PRO A 265 -2.74 -9.02 11.31
CA PRO A 265 -1.27 -9.01 11.30
C PRO A 265 -0.65 -10.40 11.15
N SER A 266 -1.28 -11.41 11.79
CA SER A 266 -0.85 -12.82 11.69
C SER A 266 -0.99 -13.44 10.28
N ARG A 267 -1.57 -12.71 9.33
CA ARG A 267 -1.72 -13.10 7.93
C ARG A 267 -1.02 -12.14 6.99
N LEU A 268 -1.04 -10.84 7.29
CA LEU A 268 -0.41 -9.84 6.45
C LEU A 268 1.09 -9.78 6.62
N ALA A 269 1.61 -9.81 7.85
CA ALA A 269 3.05 -9.76 8.05
C ALA A 269 3.77 -10.96 7.40
N PRO A 270 3.37 -12.23 7.64
CA PRO A 270 4.03 -13.38 6.99
C PRO A 270 3.90 -13.32 5.46
N PHE A 271 2.73 -12.92 4.95
CA PHE A 271 2.51 -12.82 3.51
C PHE A 271 3.46 -11.80 2.85
N VAL A 272 3.59 -10.61 3.43
CA VAL A 272 4.45 -9.56 2.88
C VAL A 272 5.93 -9.93 3.02
N ASP A 273 6.30 -10.59 4.12
CA ASP A 273 7.66 -11.11 4.36
C ASP A 273 8.03 -12.19 3.32
N ASP A 274 7.14 -13.14 3.05
CA ASP A 274 7.32 -14.16 2.00
C ASP A 274 7.50 -13.51 0.62
N VAL A 275 6.68 -12.50 0.30
CA VAL A 275 6.80 -11.78 -0.96
C VAL A 275 8.15 -11.05 -1.03
N TRP A 276 8.58 -10.38 0.04
CA TRP A 276 9.88 -9.72 0.11
C TRP A 276 11.00 -10.73 -0.15
N LYS A 277 10.99 -11.87 0.56
CA LYS A 277 11.97 -12.95 0.41
C LYS A 277 12.01 -13.50 -1.03
N LEU A 278 10.86 -13.79 -1.64
CA LEU A 278 10.77 -14.36 -3.00
C LEU A 278 11.28 -13.41 -4.10
N ASN A 279 11.17 -12.10 -3.86
CA ASN A 279 11.52 -11.07 -4.83
C ASN A 279 12.86 -10.40 -4.54
N GLY A 280 13.47 -10.67 -3.38
CA GLY A 280 14.70 -10.01 -2.94
C GLY A 280 14.61 -8.49 -3.03
N LYS A 281 13.45 -7.91 -2.71
CA LYS A 281 13.16 -6.47 -2.75
C LYS A 281 12.15 -6.10 -1.68
N LYS A 282 12.43 -5.02 -0.96
CA LYS A 282 11.53 -4.50 0.07
C LYS A 282 10.23 -3.99 -0.55
N PRO A 283 9.06 -4.43 -0.06
CA PRO A 283 7.78 -3.85 -0.41
C PRO A 283 7.68 -2.40 0.06
N TRP A 284 7.82 -1.44 -0.84
CA TRP A 284 7.75 -0.02 -0.47
C TRP A 284 6.31 0.47 -0.27
N ARG A 285 5.31 -0.25 -0.78
CA ARG A 285 3.91 -0.03 -0.42
C ARG A 285 3.15 -1.33 -0.33
N VAL A 286 2.24 -1.40 0.63
CA VAL A 286 1.33 -2.54 0.82
C VAL A 286 -0.09 -2.02 0.69
N ILE A 287 -0.73 -2.28 -0.45
CA ILE A 287 -2.04 -1.72 -0.80
C ILE A 287 -3.14 -2.67 -0.31
N VAL A 288 -4.07 -2.13 0.48
CA VAL A 288 -5.20 -2.88 1.05
C VAL A 288 -6.52 -2.13 0.88
N ASP A 289 -7.64 -2.87 1.00
CA ASP A 289 -8.96 -2.29 1.26
C ASP A 289 -9.19 -2.18 2.78
N PHE A 290 -10.02 -1.23 3.21
CA PHE A 290 -10.43 -1.02 4.62
C PHE A 290 -9.29 -1.14 5.66
N PRO A 291 -8.22 -0.34 5.58
CA PRO A 291 -7.10 -0.40 6.54
C PRO A 291 -7.54 -0.18 7.99
N SER A 292 -8.64 0.55 8.20
CA SER A 292 -9.20 0.90 9.51
C SER A 292 -10.16 -0.13 10.11
N VAL A 293 -10.36 -1.28 9.47
CA VAL A 293 -11.27 -2.31 10.00
C VAL A 293 -10.74 -2.88 11.33
N HIS A 294 -11.55 -2.79 12.39
CA HIS A 294 -11.15 -3.16 13.76
C HIS A 294 -10.73 -4.63 13.84
N SER A 295 -9.67 -4.89 14.63
CA SER A 295 -8.88 -6.14 14.78
C SER A 295 -7.76 -6.38 13.76
N GLY A 296 -7.66 -5.61 12.66
CA GLY A 296 -6.67 -5.84 11.61
C GLY A 296 -5.29 -5.23 11.84
N ASN A 297 -5.16 -4.20 12.69
CA ASN A 297 -3.95 -3.40 12.93
C ASN A 297 -2.92 -3.39 11.77
N TYR A 298 -3.40 -3.07 10.57
CA TYR A 298 -2.62 -3.01 9.33
C TYR A 298 -1.37 -2.16 9.49
N TYR A 299 -1.49 -1.03 10.19
CA TYR A 299 -0.40 -0.11 10.46
C TYR A 299 0.72 -0.69 11.32
N THR A 300 0.42 -1.67 12.20
CA THR A 300 1.48 -2.39 12.92
C THR A 300 2.35 -3.20 11.96
N VAL A 301 1.75 -3.85 10.95
CA VAL A 301 2.53 -4.58 9.94
C VAL A 301 3.46 -3.64 9.19
N ILE A 302 3.00 -2.45 8.83
CA ILE A 302 3.84 -1.46 8.15
C ILE A 302 5.02 -1.01 9.03
N ARG A 303 4.79 -0.77 10.34
CA ARG A 303 5.87 -0.46 11.28
C ARG A 303 6.88 -1.60 11.39
N GLU A 304 6.40 -2.84 11.57
CA GLU A 304 7.26 -4.03 11.63
C GLU A 304 8.13 -4.18 10.36
N LEU A 305 7.58 -3.89 9.18
CA LEU A 305 8.34 -3.91 7.93
C LEU A 305 9.43 -2.83 7.87
N ASN A 306 9.18 -1.67 8.50
CA ASN A 306 10.15 -0.59 8.55
C ASN A 306 11.20 -0.76 9.65
N ASP A 307 10.86 -1.46 10.74
CA ASP A 307 11.78 -1.76 11.83
C ASP A 307 12.74 -2.92 11.51
N LYS A 308 12.43 -3.74 10.49
CA LYS A 308 13.35 -4.77 9.99
C LYS A 308 14.62 -4.16 9.40
N GLU A 309 15.74 -4.76 9.74
CA GLU A 309 17.01 -4.53 9.05
C GLU A 309 17.06 -5.36 7.77
N MET A 310 17.83 -4.88 6.79
CA MET A 310 17.91 -5.49 5.47
C MET A 310 19.32 -6.02 5.20
N LEU A 311 19.42 -7.27 4.75
CA LEU A 311 20.60 -7.73 4.04
C LEU A 311 20.45 -7.33 2.58
N LYS A 312 21.13 -6.25 2.20
CA LYS A 312 21.03 -5.65 0.87
C LYS A 312 22.38 -5.63 0.17
N GLY A 313 22.36 -5.47 -1.14
CA GLY A 313 23.60 -5.52 -1.89
C GLY A 313 23.42 -5.65 -3.38
N GLU A 314 24.54 -5.91 -4.04
CA GLU A 314 24.61 -5.84 -5.49
C GLU A 314 25.50 -6.94 -6.08
N ILE A 315 25.18 -7.35 -7.31
CA ILE A 315 26.04 -8.16 -8.16
C ILE A 315 26.78 -7.24 -9.13
N ARG A 316 28.11 -7.25 -9.06
CA ARG A 316 29.00 -6.46 -9.91
C ARG A 316 29.94 -7.33 -10.71
N THR A 317 30.40 -6.85 -11.85
CA THR A 317 31.50 -7.45 -12.62
C THR A 317 32.84 -7.19 -11.94
N ALA A 318 33.90 -7.87 -12.39
CA ALA A 318 35.25 -7.73 -11.84
C ALA A 318 35.84 -6.31 -11.96
N ASP A 319 35.39 -5.52 -12.94
CA ASP A 319 35.73 -4.11 -13.12
C ASP A 319 34.81 -3.15 -12.31
N GLY A 320 33.91 -3.70 -11.50
CA GLY A 320 33.08 -2.96 -10.56
C GLY A 320 31.75 -2.45 -11.13
N ASN A 321 31.41 -2.77 -12.38
CA ASN A 321 30.15 -2.34 -12.99
C ASN A 321 28.96 -3.19 -12.51
N LEU A 322 27.80 -2.56 -12.32
CA LEU A 322 26.58 -3.26 -11.91
C LEU A 322 26.08 -4.17 -13.05
N LEU A 323 25.93 -5.46 -12.77
CA LEU A 323 25.61 -6.46 -13.79
C LEU A 323 24.09 -6.66 -13.93
N LEU A 324 23.39 -5.60 -14.35
CA LEU A 324 21.93 -5.64 -14.55
C LEU A 324 21.52 -6.35 -15.84
N LYS A 325 22.28 -6.14 -16.93
CA LYS A 325 21.88 -6.57 -18.28
C LYS A 325 23.00 -7.31 -18.98
N LYS A 326 22.62 -8.31 -19.79
CA LYS A 326 23.48 -8.96 -20.78
C LYS A 326 22.79 -8.85 -22.14
N ASP A 327 23.51 -8.39 -23.15
CA ASP A 327 22.98 -8.20 -24.52
C ASP A 327 21.68 -7.36 -24.55
N GLY A 328 21.60 -6.34 -23.70
CA GLY A 328 20.43 -5.47 -23.56
C GLY A 328 19.24 -6.08 -22.82
N LYS A 329 19.33 -7.33 -22.36
CA LYS A 329 18.27 -8.02 -21.60
C LYS A 329 18.59 -8.06 -20.11
N LEU A 330 17.58 -7.83 -19.28
CA LEU A 330 17.67 -7.97 -17.82
C LEU A 330 18.10 -9.39 -17.44
N ILE A 331 19.08 -9.49 -16.55
CA ILE A 331 19.46 -10.75 -15.91
C ILE A 331 18.58 -10.94 -14.67
N ASN A 332 17.86 -12.06 -14.63
CA ASN A 332 17.12 -12.49 -13.45
C ASN A 332 17.99 -13.45 -12.64
N TRP A 333 18.62 -12.94 -11.58
CA TRP A 333 19.48 -13.74 -10.72
C TRP A 333 18.63 -14.62 -9.81
N THR A 334 19.04 -15.89 -9.70
CA THR A 334 18.46 -16.83 -8.75
C THR A 334 19.29 -16.80 -7.48
N TRP A 335 18.62 -16.72 -6.33
CA TRP A 335 19.26 -16.72 -5.03
C TRP A 335 18.73 -17.88 -4.19
N GLU A 336 19.65 -18.64 -3.61
CA GLU A 336 19.34 -19.59 -2.53
C GLU A 336 19.53 -18.85 -1.21
N CYS A 337 18.44 -18.67 -0.45
CA CYS A 337 18.44 -17.98 0.84
C CYS A 337 18.02 -18.96 1.94
N GLN A 338 18.94 -19.27 2.84
CA GLN A 338 18.71 -20.08 4.03
C GLN A 338 18.43 -19.15 5.22
N TYR A 339 17.21 -19.16 5.70
CA TYR A 339 16.81 -18.61 7.00
C TYR A 339 16.82 -19.73 8.05
N ALA A 340 16.52 -19.43 9.32
CA ALA A 340 16.64 -20.41 10.41
C ALA A 340 15.82 -21.70 10.17
N GLU A 341 14.58 -21.57 9.68
CA GLU A 341 13.64 -22.69 9.53
C GLU A 341 13.24 -22.97 8.08
N GLU A 342 13.73 -22.17 7.13
CA GLU A 342 13.27 -22.24 5.74
C GLU A 342 14.37 -21.97 4.71
N MET A 343 14.19 -22.59 3.54
CA MET A 343 14.97 -22.33 2.34
C MET A 343 14.08 -21.66 1.30
N VAL A 344 14.49 -20.47 0.85
CA VAL A 344 13.77 -19.69 -0.16
C VAL A 344 14.62 -19.57 -1.42
N THR A 345 14.05 -19.93 -2.57
CA THR A 345 14.63 -19.61 -3.87
C THR A 345 14.01 -18.31 -4.38
N ALA A 346 14.79 -17.23 -4.29
CA ALA A 346 14.35 -15.90 -4.74
C ALA A 346 14.80 -15.62 -6.18
N LYS A 347 14.06 -14.73 -6.86
CA LYS A 347 14.46 -14.17 -8.16
C LYS A 347 14.44 -12.66 -8.09
N THR A 348 15.57 -12.03 -8.37
CA THR A 348 15.71 -10.57 -8.34
C THR A 348 16.72 -10.05 -9.36
N SER A 349 16.80 -8.73 -9.50
CA SER A 349 17.81 -8.04 -10.30
C SER A 349 19.21 -8.13 -9.66
N ALA A 350 20.21 -7.48 -10.26
CA ALA A 350 21.56 -7.45 -9.68
C ALA A 350 21.58 -6.84 -8.28
N GLU A 351 20.68 -5.90 -7.99
CA GLU A 351 20.47 -5.39 -6.65
C GLU A 351 19.39 -6.18 -5.92
N PHE A 352 19.66 -6.47 -4.65
CA PHE A 352 18.81 -7.27 -3.76
C PHE A 352 18.66 -6.62 -2.38
N SER A 353 17.57 -6.98 -1.71
CA SER A 353 17.28 -6.68 -0.31
C SER A 353 16.45 -7.82 0.27
N PHE A 354 16.96 -8.47 1.32
CA PHE A 354 16.31 -9.55 2.03
C PHE A 354 16.01 -9.12 3.47
N PRO A 355 14.81 -9.42 4.01
CA PRO A 355 14.46 -9.06 5.37
C PRO A 355 15.25 -9.90 6.37
N MET A 356 15.60 -9.30 7.52
CA MET A 356 16.14 -10.04 8.66
C MET A 356 15.38 -9.66 9.93
N ASN A 357 14.97 -10.65 10.71
CA ASN A 357 14.50 -10.42 12.08
C ASN A 357 15.67 -10.19 13.03
N ASP A 358 15.40 -9.66 14.22
CA ASP A 358 16.39 -9.50 15.28
C ASP A 358 17.06 -10.85 15.61
N GLY A 359 18.39 -10.87 15.60
CA GLY A 359 19.20 -12.06 15.90
C GLY A 359 19.12 -13.16 14.84
N GLU A 360 18.36 -12.96 13.76
CA GLU A 360 18.23 -13.94 12.70
C GLU A 360 19.54 -14.06 11.93
N THR A 361 19.91 -15.31 11.62
CA THR A 361 21.04 -15.61 10.75
C THR A 361 20.54 -16.04 9.38
N VAL A 362 20.97 -15.35 8.34
CA VAL A 362 20.62 -15.62 6.95
C VAL A 362 21.88 -15.97 6.18
N THR A 363 21.83 -17.06 5.40
CA THR A 363 22.86 -17.38 4.40
C THR A 363 22.29 -17.19 3.00
N ILE A 364 22.93 -16.33 2.20
CA ILE A 364 22.54 -16.09 0.81
C ILE A 364 23.61 -16.57 -0.15
N ARG A 365 23.16 -17.13 -1.28
CA ARG A 365 24.02 -17.61 -2.36
C ARG A 365 23.40 -17.30 -3.72
N PRO A 366 24.04 -16.46 -4.55
CA PRO A 366 23.63 -16.30 -5.94
C PRO A 366 24.00 -17.54 -6.74
N VAL A 367 23.10 -17.96 -7.64
CA VAL A 367 23.23 -19.15 -8.49
C VAL A 367 23.11 -18.75 -9.95
N SER A 368 24.07 -19.20 -10.75
CA SER A 368 24.10 -18.98 -12.20
C SER A 368 24.81 -20.12 -12.90
N ASP A 369 24.32 -20.48 -14.09
CA ASP A 369 25.01 -21.41 -14.99
C ASP A 369 26.20 -20.74 -15.67
N GLU A 370 26.21 -19.41 -15.78
CA GLU A 370 27.19 -18.65 -16.56
C GLU A 370 28.28 -17.99 -15.72
N TYR A 371 28.02 -17.75 -14.43
CA TYR A 371 28.93 -17.03 -13.53
C TYR A 371 29.26 -17.85 -12.29
N THR A 372 30.47 -17.66 -11.77
CA THR A 372 30.84 -17.90 -10.38
C THR A 372 30.84 -16.59 -9.62
N PHE A 373 30.70 -16.64 -8.29
CA PHE A 373 30.61 -15.44 -7.48
C PHE A 373 31.68 -15.42 -6.39
N VAL A 374 32.18 -14.22 -6.11
CA VAL A 374 33.09 -13.95 -4.99
C VAL A 374 32.47 -12.87 -4.09
N PRO A 375 32.12 -13.18 -2.83
CA PRO A 375 32.17 -14.52 -2.23
C PRO A 375 31.15 -15.49 -2.88
N ALA A 376 31.33 -16.80 -2.72
CA ALA A 376 30.39 -17.78 -3.28
C ALA A 376 29.05 -17.83 -2.51
N SER A 377 29.08 -17.47 -1.23
CA SER A 377 27.94 -17.33 -0.34
C SER A 377 28.30 -16.35 0.78
N LEU A 378 27.30 -15.81 1.44
CA LEU A 378 27.46 -14.94 2.60
C LEU A 378 26.53 -15.40 3.71
N THR A 379 27.06 -15.54 4.93
CA THR A 379 26.27 -15.80 6.14
C THR A 379 26.37 -14.59 7.05
N VAL A 380 25.21 -14.08 7.46
CA VAL A 380 25.08 -12.83 8.22
C VAL A 380 24.12 -13.05 9.36
N THR A 381 24.45 -12.54 10.54
CA THR A 381 23.54 -12.47 11.69
C THR A 381 23.16 -11.01 11.90
N ASN A 382 21.86 -10.71 11.98
CA ASN A 382 21.39 -9.37 12.31
C ASN A 382 21.71 -9.05 13.78
N ASP A 383 22.49 -8.00 14.00
CA ASP A 383 22.90 -7.50 15.33
C ASP A 383 22.13 -6.23 15.76
N ASN A 384 21.09 -5.85 15.02
CA ASN A 384 20.26 -4.66 15.20
C ASN A 384 21.01 -3.32 15.15
N THR A 385 22.14 -3.26 14.47
CA THR A 385 22.90 -2.00 14.37
C THR A 385 22.56 -1.18 13.12
N SER A 386 22.39 -1.82 11.96
CA SER A 386 22.05 -1.17 10.68
C SER A 386 21.85 -2.18 9.53
N ASP A 387 21.24 -1.71 8.43
CA ASP A 387 21.20 -2.44 7.16
C ASP A 387 22.61 -2.85 6.71
N LEU A 388 22.75 -4.06 6.19
CA LEU A 388 24.04 -4.63 5.79
C LEU A 388 24.17 -4.61 4.27
N MET A 389 25.07 -3.77 3.76
CA MET A 389 25.41 -3.64 2.34
C MET A 389 26.51 -4.62 1.93
N GLN A 390 26.27 -5.39 0.87
CA GLN A 390 27.16 -6.46 0.42
C GLN A 390 27.36 -6.44 -1.10
N VAL A 391 28.50 -6.95 -1.56
CA VAL A 391 28.82 -7.03 -3.00
C VAL A 391 29.25 -8.44 -3.36
N PHE A 392 28.61 -9.00 -4.38
CA PHE A 392 29.03 -10.23 -5.04
C PHE A 392 29.69 -9.88 -6.37
N THR A 393 30.94 -10.32 -6.57
CA THR A 393 31.63 -10.17 -7.85
C THR A 393 31.31 -11.38 -8.73
N ALA A 394 30.59 -11.16 -9.83
CA ALA A 394 30.30 -12.16 -10.85
C ALA A 394 31.50 -12.32 -11.80
N VAL A 395 32.02 -13.54 -11.89
CA VAL A 395 33.14 -13.94 -12.75
C VAL A 395 32.61 -14.97 -13.77
N PRO A 396 32.67 -14.69 -15.08
CA PRO A 396 32.25 -15.66 -16.10
C PRO A 396 32.96 -17.02 -15.94
N LYS A 397 32.22 -18.11 -16.16
CA LYS A 397 32.76 -19.48 -16.12
C LYS A 397 33.60 -19.85 -17.33
#